data_AF-A0A7K6NGJ5-F1
#
_entry.id   AF-A0A7K6NGJ5-F1
#
_cell.length_a   1.000
_cell.length_b   1.000
_cell.length_c   1.000
_cell.angle_alpha   90.00
_cell.angle_beta   90.00
_cell.angle_gamma   90.00
#
_symmetry.space_group_name_H-M   'P 1'
#
loop_
_entity.id
_entity.type
_entity.pdbx_description
1 polymer ?
#
loop_
_entity_poly.entity_id
_entity_poly.type
_entity_poly.pdbx_seq_one_letter_code
_entity_poly.pdbx_strand_id
1 'polypeptide(L)' 'HSDEQGFFCVFCDKKFKYQKDRNDHICKVHEKKRDPLACPYCDKVVSSKCGLTVHIRTHTGEKPYKCKRCPASF' A
#
# COMPACT_ATOMS: atom_id res chain seq x y z
N HIS A 1 -27.02 -1.53 22.97
CA HIS A 1 -26.21 -2.69 22.58
C HIS A 1 -25.42 -2.28 21.36
N SER A 2 -24.17 -1.83 21.56
CA SER A 2 -23.31 -1.35 20.48
C SER A 2 -22.69 -2.56 19.80
N ASP A 3 -23.24 -2.92 18.65
CA ASP A 3 -22.66 -3.94 17.78
C ASP A 3 -21.32 -3.42 17.27
N GLU A 4 -20.23 -3.85 17.92
CA GLU A 4 -18.87 -3.55 17.49
C GLU A 4 -18.63 -4.24 16.15
N GLN A 5 -18.94 -3.53 15.06
CA GLN A 5 -18.80 -4.00 13.69
C GLN A 5 -17.31 -4.16 13.38
N GLY A 6 -16.78 -5.34 13.71
CA GLY A 6 -15.41 -5.73 13.41
C GLY A 6 -15.25 -6.18 11.96
N PHE A 7 -14.00 -6.29 11.54
CA PHE A 7 -13.66 -6.73 10.19
C PHE A 7 -13.50 -8.25 10.20
N PHE A 8 -14.50 -8.97 9.69
CA PHE A 8 -14.44 -10.43 9.56
C PHE A 8 -13.63 -10.82 8.33
N CYS A 9 -12.82 -11.88 8.46
CA CYS A 9 -12.17 -12.50 7.31
C CYS A 9 -13.23 -13.12 6.40
N VAL A 10 -13.03 -13.04 5.08
CA VAL A 10 -13.96 -13.60 4.09
C VAL A 10 -13.71 -15.08 3.80
N PHE A 11 -12.59 -15.62 4.29
CA PHE A 11 -12.17 -17.01 4.09
C PHE A 11 -12.24 -17.85 5.38
N CYS A 12 -12.49 -17.22 6.54
CA CYS A 12 -12.71 -17.89 7.84
C CYS A 12 -13.43 -16.97 8.83
N ASP A 13 -13.89 -17.51 9.95
CA ASP A 13 -14.69 -16.77 10.95
C ASP A 13 -13.90 -15.87 11.90
N LYS A 14 -12.64 -15.53 11.57
CA LYS A 14 -11.82 -14.66 12.42
C LYS A 14 -12.28 -13.20 12.32
N LYS A 15 -12.48 -12.56 13.49
CA LYS A 15 -12.80 -11.14 13.64
C LYS A 15 -11.56 -10.32 13.98
N PHE A 16 -11.41 -9.16 13.32
CA PHE A 16 -10.32 -8.22 13.57
C PHE A 16 -10.85 -6.84 13.99
N LYS A 17 -10.05 -6.13 14.79
CA LYS A 17 -10.37 -4.77 15.22
C LYS A 17 -10.22 -3.74 14.09
N TYR A 18 -9.21 -3.91 13.22
CA TYR A 18 -8.94 -3.00 12.11
C TYR A 18 -8.86 -3.75 10.78
N GLN A 19 -9.27 -3.08 9.69
CA GLN A 19 -9.22 -3.64 8.33
C GLN A 19 -7.80 -4.05 7.91
N LYS A 20 -6.78 -3.30 8.35
CA LYS A 20 -5.37 -3.61 8.06
C LYS A 20 -4.94 -4.98 8.61
N ASP A 21 -5.44 -5.36 9.79
CA ASP A 21 -5.05 -6.61 10.45
C ASP A 21 -5.74 -7.78 9.79
N ARG A 22 -7.02 -7.62 9.40
CA ARG A 22 -7.73 -8.60 8.58
C ARG A 22 -7.02 -8.82 7.23
N ASN A 23 -6.64 -7.74 6.56
CA ASN A 23 -5.95 -7.83 5.26
C ASN A 23 -4.57 -8.49 5.40
N ASP A 24 -3.81 -8.17 6.45
CA ASP A 24 -2.53 -8.84 6.77
C ASP A 24 -2.73 -10.33 7.04
N HIS A 25 -3.75 -10.70 7.83
CA HIS A 25 -4.14 -12.10 8.04
C HIS A 25 -4.48 -12.80 6.74
N ILE A 26 -5.30 -12.20 5.88
CA ILE A 26 -5.66 -12.78 4.56
C ILE A 26 -4.40 -13.00 3.73
N CYS A 27 -3.54 -11.99 3.62
CA CYS A 27 -2.30 -12.08 2.85
C CYS A 27 -1.29 -13.11 3.37
N LYS A 28 -1.28 -13.40 4.68
CA LYS A 28 -0.34 -14.34 5.31
C LYS A 28 -0.87 -15.77 5.40
N VAL A 29 -2.18 -15.92 5.59
CA VAL A 29 -2.80 -17.21 5.96
C VAL A 29 -3.60 -17.80 4.80
N HIS A 30 -4.26 -16.96 4.00
CA HIS A 30 -5.15 -17.42 2.93
C HIS A 30 -4.58 -17.22 1.52
N GLU A 31 -3.74 -16.19 1.31
CA GLU A 31 -3.04 -15.98 0.04
C GLU A 31 -1.57 -16.45 0.13
N LYS A 32 -1.05 -17.01 -0.97
CA LYS A 32 0.37 -17.43 -1.06
C LYS A 32 1.32 -16.35 -1.58
N LYS A 33 0.84 -15.20 -2.07
CA LYS A 33 1.68 -14.05 -2.43
C LYS A 33 0.85 -12.79 -2.27
N ARG A 34 1.11 -12.02 -1.22
CA ARG A 34 0.87 -10.57 -1.27
C ARG A 34 1.68 -10.07 -2.46
N ASP A 35 1.02 -9.57 -3.51
CA ASP A 35 1.72 -8.93 -4.62
C ASP A 35 2.71 -7.94 -4.01
N PRO A 36 4.03 -8.18 -4.15
CA PRO A 36 4.99 -7.40 -3.44
C PRO A 36 4.82 -5.99 -3.95
N LEU A 37 4.65 -5.05 -3.01
CA LEU A 37 4.76 -3.63 -3.29
C LEU A 37 6.24 -3.29 -3.54
N ALA A 38 6.85 -4.07 -4.42
CA ALA A 38 8.22 -3.99 -4.87
C ALA A 38 8.30 -2.89 -5.93
N CYS A 39 9.40 -2.17 -5.89
CA CYS A 39 9.72 -1.23 -6.93
C CYS A 39 10.08 -1.97 -8.23
N PRO A 40 9.56 -1.55 -9.39
CA PRO A 40 9.97 -2.13 -10.66
C PRO A 40 11.39 -1.72 -11.09
N TYR A 41 12.00 -0.74 -10.42
CA TYR A 41 13.32 -0.19 -10.75
C TYR A 41 14.42 -0.63 -9.76
N CYS A 42 14.07 -1.25 -8.63
CA CYS A 42 15.02 -1.74 -7.64
C CYS A 42 14.39 -2.77 -6.69
N ASP A 43 15.20 -3.47 -5.89
CA ASP A 43 14.72 -4.53 -4.98
C ASP A 43 14.01 -4.01 -3.71
N LYS A 44 13.59 -2.74 -3.70
CA LYS A 44 12.94 -2.14 -2.53
C LYS A 44 11.48 -2.54 -2.46
N VAL A 45 11.09 -3.17 -1.36
CA VAL A 45 9.69 -3.47 -1.03
C VAL A 45 9.19 -2.48 0.01
N VAL A 46 8.04 -1.86 -0.23
CA VAL A 46 7.39 -0.92 0.69
C VAL A 46 6.11 -1.53 1.27
N SER A 47 5.71 -1.08 2.46
CA SER A 47 4.57 -1.66 3.17
C SER A 47 3.21 -1.11 2.70
N SER A 48 3.18 -0.07 1.86
CA SER A 48 1.96 0.58 1.39
C SER A 48 2.02 0.97 -0.09
N LYS A 49 0.86 0.94 -0.77
CA LYS A 49 0.74 1.33 -2.18
C LYS A 49 1.06 2.80 -2.41
N CYS A 50 0.63 3.69 -1.51
CA CYS A 50 0.99 5.11 -1.55
C CYS A 50 2.51 5.32 -1.43
N GLY A 51 3.15 4.57 -0.52
CA GLY A 51 4.61 4.56 -0.39
C GLY A 51 5.32 4.10 -1.66
N LEU A 52 4.78 3.12 -2.37
CA LEU A 52 5.33 2.65 -3.66
C LEU A 52 5.22 3.73 -4.74
N THR A 53 4.06 4.38 -4.85
CA THR A 53 3.86 5.46 -5.82
C THR A 53 4.82 6.63 -5.57
N VAL A 54 5.00 7.05 -4.31
CA VAL A 54 5.96 8.11 -3.96
C VAL A 54 7.40 7.65 -4.22
N HIS A 55 7.73 6.40 -3.90
CA HIS A 55 9.05 5.85 -4.16
C HIS A 55 9.37 5.79 -5.66
N ILE A 56 8.44 5.37 -6.51
CA ILE A 56 8.64 5.32 -7.96
C ILE A 56 9.02 6.69 -8.54
N ARG A 57 8.49 7.79 -7.97
CA ARG A 57 8.85 9.15 -8.37
C ARG A 57 10.33 9.48 -8.16
N THR A 58 11.03 8.81 -7.25
CA THR A 58 12.48 8.99 -7.07
C THR A 58 13.29 8.40 -8.21
N HIS A 59 12.73 7.43 -8.95
CA HIS A 59 13.36 6.83 -10.12
C HIS A 59 13.02 7.57 -11.41
N THR A 60 11.74 7.95 -11.57
CA THR A 60 11.28 8.62 -12.80
C THR A 60 11.52 10.12 -12.81
N GLY A 61 11.84 10.73 -11.65
CA GLY A 61 11.98 12.19 -11.53
C GLY A 61 10.67 12.95 -11.75
N GLU A 62 9.53 12.26 -11.76
CA GLU A 62 8.23 12.86 -12.05
C GLU A 62 7.85 13.85 -10.94
N LYS A 63 7.82 15.14 -11.29
CA LYS A 63 7.38 16.23 -10.40
C LYS A 63 5.94 16.63 -10.80
N PRO A 64 4.90 16.07 -10.18
CA PRO A 64 3.50 16.42 -10.49
C PRO A 64 3.18 17.89 -10.15
N TYR A 65 3.96 18.48 -9.24
CA TYR A 65 3.92 19.90 -8.96
C TYR A 65 4.80 20.65 -9.96
N LYS A 66 4.23 21.00 -11.12
CA LYS A 66 4.86 21.96 -12.04
C LYS A 66 4.92 23.32 -11.34
N CYS A 67 6.11 23.81 -11.08
CA CYS A 67 6.30 25.19 -10.65
C CYS A 67 5.89 26.12 -11.80
N LYS A 68 4.74 26.81 -11.68
CA LYS A 68 4.31 27.81 -12.67
C LYS A 68 5.22 29.05 -12.74
N ARG A 69 6.16 29.20 -11.80
CA ARG A 69 7.05 30.37 -11.66
C ARG A 69 8.50 30.13 -12.09
N CYS A 70 8.91 28.90 -12.35
CA CYS A 70 10.29 28.60 -12.71
C CYS A 70 10.33 27.92 -14.09
N PRO A 71 10.68 28.65 -15.16
CA PRO A 71 10.99 28.04 -16.46
C PRO A 71 12.38 27.36 -16.47
N ALA A 72 13.10 27.32 -15.35
CA ALA A 72 14.42 26.72 -15.27
C ALA A 72 14.33 25.23 -14.94
N SER A 73 14.32 24.42 -16.00
CA SER A 73 14.75 23.03 -15.99
C SER A 73 16.17 22.94 -15.45
N PHE A 74 16.42 22.06 -14.48
CA PHE A 74 17.57 21.15 -14.38
C PHE A 74 17.28 20.12 -13.28
#